data_AF-A0A3C2E3M7-F1
#
_entry.id   AF-A0A3C2E3M7-F1
#
_cell.length_a   1.000
_cell.length_b   1.000
_cell.length_c   1.000
_cell.angle_alpha   90.00
_cell.angle_beta   90.00
_cell.angle_gamma   90.00
#
_symmetry.space_group_name_H-M   'P 1'
#
loop_
_entity.id
_entity.type
_entity.pdbx_description
1 polymer ?
#
loop_
_entity_poly.entity_id
_entity_poly.type
_entity_poly.pdbx_seq_one_letter_code
_entity_poly.pdbx_strand_id
1 'polypeptide(L)'
;MMLVLFILMSGAGIGAAFVLRHRIRAWRWNVFAALLIMGMLGPMFVGQLIALLVSGGVETSITECRAAGGDNCNDATVFLVTPLIAGIAAGAGWFCGALGFKFTGAEG
;
A
#
# COMPACT_ATOMS: atom_id res chain seq x y z
N MET A 1 -19.42 -20.99 -10.07
CA MET A 1 -18.87 -21.02 -8.69
C MET A 1 -17.92 -19.85 -8.41
N MET A 2 -16.94 -19.54 -9.29
CA MET A 2 -16.00 -18.42 -9.10
C MET A 2 -16.67 -17.02 -8.99
N LEU A 3 -17.74 -16.80 -9.76
CA LEU A 3 -18.49 -15.53 -9.79
C LEU A 3 -19.29 -15.27 -8.50
N VAL A 4 -19.81 -16.33 -7.86
CA VAL A 4 -20.57 -16.24 -6.59
C VAL A 4 -19.64 -15.93 -5.43
N LEU A 5 -18.43 -16.50 -5.39
CA LEU A 5 -17.40 -16.16 -4.40
C LEU A 5 -16.95 -14.70 -4.52
N PHE A 6 -16.81 -14.19 -5.74
CA PHE A 6 -16.42 -12.79 -5.99
C PHE A 6 -17.49 -11.79 -5.51
N ILE A 7 -18.77 -12.10 -5.74
CA ILE A 7 -19.91 -11.29 -5.27
C ILE A 7 -20.03 -11.38 -3.74
N LEU A 8 -19.84 -12.55 -3.14
CA LEU A 8 -19.89 -12.72 -1.68
C LEU A 8 -18.77 -11.96 -0.96
N MET A 9 -17.53 -12.00 -1.47
CA MET A 9 -16.44 -11.19 -0.93
C MET A 9 -16.70 -9.69 -1.05
N SER A 10 -17.23 -9.26 -2.20
CA SER A 10 -17.54 -7.84 -2.44
C SER A 10 -18.72 -7.38 -1.57
N GLY A 11 -19.77 -8.19 -1.45
CA GLY A 11 -20.94 -7.92 -0.63
C GLY A 11 -20.62 -7.92 0.88
N ALA A 12 -19.78 -8.85 1.34
CA ALA A 12 -19.27 -8.85 2.72
C ALA A 12 -18.40 -7.61 2.99
N GLY A 13 -17.59 -7.19 2.02
CA GLY A 13 -16.80 -5.96 2.10
C GLY A 13 -17.65 -4.70 2.23
N ILE A 14 -18.76 -4.61 1.49
CA ILE A 14 -19.69 -3.47 1.53
C ILE A 14 -20.46 -3.44 2.86
N GLY A 15 -20.94 -4.58 3.35
CA GLY A 15 -21.63 -4.67 4.64
C GLY A 15 -20.72 -4.32 5.82
N ALA A 16 -19.49 -4.81 5.81
CA ALA A 16 -18.47 -4.44 6.79
C ALA A 16 -18.15 -2.95 6.73
N ALA A 17 -18.02 -2.36 5.54
CA ALA A 17 -17.74 -0.94 5.36
C ALA A 17 -18.84 -0.03 5.93
N PHE A 18 -20.12 -0.43 5.84
CA PHE A 18 -21.24 0.35 6.37
C PHE A 18 -21.27 0.36 7.91
N VAL A 19 -21.07 -0.80 8.53
CA VAL A 19 -20.99 -0.93 10.00
C VAL A 19 -19.74 -0.23 10.54
N LEU A 20 -18.62 -0.34 9.83
CA LEU A 20 -17.37 0.33 10.19
C LEU A 20 -17.48 1.85 10.05
N ARG A 21 -18.19 2.37 9.03
CA ARG A 21 -18.46 3.82 8.86
C ARG A 21 -19.16 4.42 10.07
N HIS A 22 -20.15 3.72 10.61
CA HIS A 22 -20.91 4.23 11.75
C HIS A 22 -20.05 4.28 13.03
N ARG A 23 -19.17 3.28 13.22
CA ARG A 23 -18.22 3.27 14.35
C ARG A 23 -17.04 4.23 14.19
N ILE A 24 -16.54 4.44 12.98
CA ILE A 24 -15.45 5.39 12.70
C ILE A 24 -15.90 6.84 12.95
N ARG A 25 -17.16 7.18 12.66
CA ARG A 25 -17.75 8.49 13.02
C ARG A 25 -17.78 8.72 14.54
N ALA A 26 -17.94 7.66 15.34
CA ALA A 26 -17.92 7.74 16.80
C ALA A 26 -16.51 7.72 17.42
N TRP A 27 -15.46 7.47 16.63
CA TRP A 27 -14.10 7.44 17.14
C TRP A 27 -13.55 8.84 17.39
N ARG A 28 -13.03 9.03 18.61
CA ARG A 28 -12.29 10.24 18.99
C ARG A 28 -11.15 10.48 18.01
N TRP A 29 -10.89 11.75 17.70
CA TRP A 29 -9.86 12.16 16.74
C TRP A 29 -8.49 11.54 17.00
N ASN A 30 -8.12 11.33 18.27
CA ASN A 30 -6.85 10.69 18.64
C ASN A 30 -6.74 9.24 18.14
N VAL A 31 -7.82 8.45 18.24
CA VAL A 31 -7.81 7.04 17.80
C VAL A 31 -7.78 6.97 16.27
N PHE A 32 -8.52 7.85 15.61
CA PHE A 32 -8.52 7.95 14.16
C PHE A 32 -7.16 8.42 13.61
N ALA A 33 -6.51 9.39 14.27
CA ALA A 33 -5.19 9.87 13.90
C ALA A 33 -4.13 8.75 14.03
N ALA A 34 -4.19 7.96 15.10
CA ALA A 34 -3.31 6.80 15.27
C ALA A 34 -3.50 5.75 14.16
N LEU A 35 -4.76 5.49 13.78
CA LEU A 35 -5.07 4.56 12.68
C LEU A 35 -4.62 5.10 11.31
N LEU A 36 -4.74 6.41 11.10
CA LEU A 36 -4.25 7.09 9.91
C LEU A 36 -2.74 6.94 9.75
N ILE A 37 -2.00 7.22 10.83
CA ILE A 37 -0.54 7.11 10.86
C ILE A 37 -0.11 5.65 10.65
N MET A 38 -0.74 4.69 11.35
CA MET A 38 -0.41 3.27 11.17
C MET A 38 -0.69 2.76 9.76
N GLY A 39 -1.82 3.13 9.16
CA GLY A 39 -2.16 2.68 7.81
C GLY A 39 -1.39 3.38 6.69
N MET A 40 -0.84 4.58 6.93
CA MET A 40 0.12 5.20 6.03
C MET A 40 1.51 4.56 6.15
N LEU A 41 1.98 4.31 7.37
CA LEU A 41 3.32 3.77 7.61
C LEU A 41 3.44 2.29 7.24
N GLY A 42 2.39 1.48 7.44
CA GLY A 42 2.37 0.06 7.09
C GLY A 42 2.86 -0.24 5.67
N PRO A 43 2.22 0.29 4.61
CA PRO A 43 2.64 0.06 3.23
C PRO A 43 4.02 0.66 2.91
N MET A 44 4.42 1.77 3.54
CA MET A 44 5.79 2.30 3.40
C MET A 44 6.84 1.32 3.95
N PHE A 45 6.63 0.77 5.15
CA PHE A 45 7.53 -0.22 5.73
C PHE A 45 7.59 -1.50 4.92
N VAL A 46 6.46 -1.96 4.38
CA VAL A 46 6.43 -3.13 3.50
C VAL A 46 7.22 -2.87 2.21
N GLY A 47 7.04 -1.71 1.57
CA GLY A 47 7.82 -1.33 0.40
C GLY A 47 9.33 -1.26 0.66
N GLN A 48 9.73 -0.75 1.83
CA GLN A 48 11.14 -0.73 2.26
C GLN A 48 11.69 -2.13 2.54
N LEU A 49 10.93 -3.00 3.22
CA LEU A 49 11.35 -4.37 3.49
C LEU A 49 11.53 -5.17 2.21
N ILE A 50 10.64 -4.99 1.23
CA ILE A 50 10.77 -5.63 -0.08
C ILE A 50 12.00 -5.08 -0.81
N ALA A 51 12.25 -3.77 -0.77
CA ALA A 51 13.46 -3.19 -1.35
C ALA A 51 14.75 -3.75 -0.70
N LEU A 52 14.75 -3.95 0.62
CA LEU A 52 15.85 -4.58 1.38
C LEU A 52 16.04 -6.06 1.04
N LEU A 53 14.96 -6.81 0.84
CA LEU A 53 15.02 -8.22 0.42
C LEU A 53 15.62 -8.36 -0.98
N VAL A 54 15.34 -7.40 -1.86
CA VAL A 54 15.75 -7.43 -3.26
C VAL A 54 17.12 -6.78 -3.48
N SER A 55 17.59 -5.92 -2.56
CA SER A 55 18.86 -5.18 -2.72
C SER A 55 20.08 -6.07 -2.92
N GLY A 56 20.17 -7.19 -2.19
CA GLY A 56 21.28 -8.13 -2.32
C GLY A 56 21.35 -8.82 -3.68
N GLY A 57 20.20 -9.09 -4.32
CA GLY A 57 20.15 -9.68 -5.68
C GLY A 57 20.35 -8.66 -6.80
N VAL A 58 20.05 -7.39 -6.54
CA VAL A 58 20.26 -6.28 -7.48
C VAL A 58 21.74 -5.91 -7.57
N GLU A 59 22.47 -5.92 -6.46
CA GLU A 59 23.91 -5.64 -6.46
C GLU A 59 24.69 -6.64 -7.32
N THR A 60 24.39 -7.94 -7.20
CA THR A 60 25.07 -8.98 -7.99
C THR A 60 24.76 -8.85 -9.49
N SER A 61 23.50 -8.60 -9.85
CA SER A 61 23.10 -8.48 -11.26
C SER A 61 23.60 -7.18 -11.92
N ILE A 62 23.75 -6.09 -11.17
CA ILE A 62 24.43 -4.87 -11.66
C ILE A 62 25.92 -5.14 -11.91
N THR A 63 26.61 -5.84 -11.00
CA THR A 63 28.04 -6.16 -11.19
C THR A 63 28.28 -7.08 -12.38
N GLU A 64 27.43 -8.09 -12.59
CA GLU A 64 27.49 -9.01 -13.72
C GLU A 64 27.18 -8.30 -15.05
N CYS A 65 26.15 -7.45 -15.08
CA CYS A 65 25.79 -6.66 -16.26
C CYS A 65 26.90 -5.67 -16.66
N ARG A 66 27.55 -5.03 -15.66
CA ARG A 66 28.69 -4.13 -15.89
C ARG A 66 29.94 -4.90 -16.33
N ALA A 67 30.17 -6.09 -15.78
CA ALA A 67 31.27 -6.97 -16.20
C ALA A 67 31.07 -7.53 -17.62
N ALA A 68 29.82 -7.72 -18.04
CA ALA A 68 29.44 -8.15 -19.39
C ALA A 68 29.50 -7.02 -20.45
N GLY A 69 29.82 -5.78 -20.05
CA GLY A 69 29.91 -4.63 -20.97
C GLY A 69 28.55 -4.11 -21.45
N GLY A 70 27.46 -4.39 -20.73
CA GLY A 70 26.14 -3.88 -21.05
C GLY A 70 25.96 -2.41 -20.63
N ASP A 71 25.53 -1.56 -21.55
CA ASP A 71 25.34 -0.12 -21.31
C ASP A 71 24.08 0.22 -20.47
N ASN A 72 23.13 -0.72 -20.33
CA ASN A 72 21.83 -0.50 -19.69
C ASN A 72 21.56 -1.48 -18.54
N CYS A 73 22.27 -1.33 -17.41
CA CYS A 73 21.97 -2.08 -16.18
C CYS A 73 20.84 -1.45 -15.34
N ASN A 74 20.03 -0.58 -15.97
CA ASN A 74 19.01 0.24 -15.31
C ASN A 74 17.79 -0.58 -14.84
N ASP A 75 17.54 -1.74 -15.46
CA ASP A 75 16.45 -2.65 -15.06
C ASP A 75 16.59 -3.13 -13.62
N ALA A 76 17.82 -3.41 -13.18
CA ALA A 76 18.09 -3.85 -11.81
C ALA A 76 17.78 -2.75 -10.77
N THR A 77 18.03 -1.48 -11.10
CA THR A 77 17.64 -0.34 -10.26
C THR A 77 16.13 -0.11 -10.24
N VAL A 78 15.40 -0.39 -11.33
CA VAL A 78 13.92 -0.32 -11.33
C VAL A 78 13.34 -1.31 -10.32
N PHE A 79 13.85 -2.54 -10.25
CA PHE A 79 13.40 -3.54 -9.26
C PHE A 79 13.52 -3.10 -7.80
N LEU A 80 14.45 -2.19 -7.49
CA LEU A 80 14.65 -1.67 -6.14
C LEU A 80 13.73 -0.48 -5.83
N VAL A 81 13.46 0.36 -6.83
CA VAL A 81 12.67 1.59 -6.68
C VAL A 81 11.16 1.33 -6.79
N THR A 82 10.73 0.37 -7.61
CA THR A 82 9.32 0.00 -7.78
C THR A 82 8.59 -0.33 -6.46
N PRO A 83 9.11 -1.22 -5.59
CA PRO A 83 8.43 -1.51 -4.32
C PRO A 83 8.36 -0.30 -3.39
N LEU A 84 9.34 0.62 -3.46
CA LEU A 84 9.34 1.85 -2.69
C LEU A 84 8.24 2.81 -3.15
N ILE A 85 8.13 3.04 -4.47
CA ILE A 85 7.08 3.87 -5.05
C ILE A 85 5.70 3.27 -4.77
N ALA A 86 5.56 1.95 -4.92
CA ALA A 86 4.31 1.24 -4.63
C ALA A 86 3.91 1.40 -3.14
N GLY A 87 4.86 1.27 -2.21
CA GLY A 87 4.62 1.49 -0.79
C GLY A 87 4.18 2.91 -0.45
N ILE A 88 4.83 3.92 -1.05
CA ILE A 88 4.47 5.34 -0.86
C ILE A 88 3.08 5.63 -1.46
N ALA A 89 2.81 5.15 -2.67
CA ALA A 89 1.53 5.35 -3.35
C ALA A 89 0.38 4.67 -2.60
N ALA A 90 0.60 3.46 -2.08
CA ALA A 90 -0.37 2.76 -1.24
C ALA A 90 -0.63 3.51 0.09
N GLY A 91 0.42 4.04 0.73
CA GLY A 91 0.29 4.87 1.93
C GLY A 91 -0.49 6.16 1.68
N ALA A 92 -0.21 6.85 0.57
CA ALA A 92 -0.94 8.05 0.17
C ALA A 92 -2.41 7.74 -0.18
N GLY A 93 -2.67 6.63 -0.89
CA GLY A 93 -4.01 6.15 -1.20
C GLY A 93 -4.82 5.82 0.05
N TRP A 94 -4.20 5.16 1.04
CA TRP A 94 -4.81 4.93 2.35
C TRP A 94 -5.16 6.23 3.07
N PHE A 95 -4.22 7.19 3.09
CA PHE A 95 -4.42 8.49 3.74
C PHE A 95 -5.60 9.24 3.13
N CYS A 96 -5.63 9.39 1.80
CA CYS A 96 -6.73 10.02 1.08
C CYS A 96 -8.06 9.28 1.28
N GLY A 97 -8.06 7.95 1.22
CA GLY A 97 -9.23 7.12 1.45
C GLY A 97 -9.80 7.28 2.86
N ALA A 98 -8.96 7.17 3.88
CA ALA A 98 -9.36 7.28 5.28
C ALA A 98 -9.92 8.68 5.61
N LEU A 99 -9.29 9.75 5.12
CA LEU A 99 -9.83 11.11 5.26
C LEU A 99 -11.15 11.28 4.52
N GLY A 100 -11.24 10.75 3.29
CA GLY A 100 -12.49 10.70 2.53
C GLY A 100 -13.59 10.05 3.35
N PHE A 101 -13.36 8.89 3.96
CA PHE A 101 -14.34 8.21 4.80
C PHE A 101 -14.78 9.02 6.03
N LYS A 102 -13.89 9.80 6.64
CA LYS A 102 -14.24 10.62 7.81
C LYS A 102 -14.96 11.92 7.46
N PHE A 103 -14.62 12.56 6.36
CA PHE A 103 -15.20 13.86 5.96
C PHE A 103 -16.39 13.74 5.01
N THR A 104 -16.41 12.80 4.05
CA THR A 104 -17.59 12.57 3.18
C THR A 104 -18.75 11.92 3.92
N GLY A 105 -18.52 11.42 5.14
CA GLY A 105 -19.59 11.06 6.04
C GLY A 105 -20.42 12.26 6.49
N ALA A 106 -19.90 13.50 6.49
CA ALA A 106 -20.55 14.69 7.08
C ALA A 106 -21.82 15.20 6.36
N GLU A 107 -22.14 14.67 5.18
CA GLU A 107 -23.33 15.00 4.40
C GLU A 107 -24.24 13.78 4.29
N GLY A 108 -24.91 13.45 5.41
CA GLY A 108 -25.80 12.31 5.56
C GLY A 108 -26.24 12.10 7.00
#